data_AF-A0A1F7RZG9-F1
#
_entry.id   AF-A0A1F7RZG9-F1
#
_cell.length_a   1.000
_cell.length_b   1.000
_cell.length_c   1.000
_cell.angle_alpha   90.00
_cell.angle_beta   90.00
_cell.angle_gamma   90.00
#
_symmetry.space_group_name_H-M   'P 1'
#
loop_
_entity.id
_entity.type
_entity.pdbx_description
1 polymer ?
#
loop_
_entity_poly.entity_id
_entity_poly.type
_entity_poly.pdbx_seq_one_letter_code
_entity_poly.pdbx_strand_id
1 'polypeptide(L)'
;MSTNLPIGLRIKDFLYHMGVKAFAGSLLDEIPVSNPRWFEIANANLFSKELAVRDQILKAVMSKGLIDKPSVRPKIIPIVVRFLKEGTVEQRRSAVDFILSRPDIFTADNDLLVGQLNVSLRDRDHHVANTAEILVKKFHGEHR
;
A
#
# COMPACT_ATOMS: atom_id res chain seq x y z
N MET A 1 19.04 9.66 -17.95
CA MET A 1 19.00 8.36 -17.23
C MET A 1 18.07 7.42 -17.98
N SER A 2 18.50 6.19 -18.25
CA SER A 2 17.87 5.25 -19.18
C SER A 2 16.45 4.86 -18.76
N THR A 3 15.46 5.35 -19.50
CA THR A 3 14.02 5.12 -19.28
C THR A 3 13.54 3.74 -19.73
N ASN A 4 14.41 2.93 -20.34
CA ASN A 4 14.04 1.66 -21.00
C ASN A 4 14.36 0.40 -20.18
N LEU A 5 14.82 0.53 -18.94
CA LEU A 5 15.12 -0.63 -18.11
C LEU A 5 13.83 -1.18 -17.43
N PRO A 6 13.63 -2.51 -17.41
CA PRO A 6 12.65 -3.16 -16.54
C PRO A 6 12.77 -2.70 -15.09
N ILE A 7 11.65 -2.63 -14.36
CA ILE A 7 11.59 -2.09 -12.98
C ILE A 7 12.64 -2.71 -12.05
N GLY A 8 12.84 -4.02 -12.10
CA GLY A 8 13.83 -4.71 -11.26
C GLY A 8 15.28 -4.31 -11.58
N LEU A 9 15.57 -4.00 -12.85
CA LEU A 9 16.90 -3.53 -13.27
C LEU A 9 17.10 -2.05 -12.91
N ARG A 10 16.06 -1.21 -13.00
CA ARG A 10 16.12 0.19 -12.52
C ARG A 10 16.37 0.29 -11.03
N ILE A 11 15.75 -0.60 -10.24
CA ILE A 11 15.99 -0.67 -8.81
C ILE A 11 17.43 -1.11 -8.56
N LYS A 12 17.89 -2.23 -9.15
CA LYS A 12 19.30 -2.67 -8.98
C LYS A 12 20.31 -1.58 -9.36
N ASP A 13 20.09 -0.90 -10.48
CA ASP A 13 20.94 0.22 -10.93
C ASP A 13 20.93 1.39 -9.95
N PHE A 14 19.76 1.77 -9.44
CA PHE A 14 19.65 2.82 -8.42
C PHE A 14 20.41 2.48 -7.13
N LEU A 15 20.23 1.26 -6.62
CA LEU A 15 20.85 0.81 -5.37
C LEU A 15 22.37 0.74 -5.51
N TYR A 16 22.85 0.30 -6.67
CA TYR A 16 24.27 0.34 -7.02
C TYR A 16 24.83 1.76 -6.92
N HIS A 17 24.14 2.75 -7.49
CA HIS A 17 24.57 4.16 -7.44
C HIS A 17 24.46 4.78 -6.03
N MET A 18 23.61 4.25 -5.16
CA MET A 18 23.56 4.68 -3.75
C MET A 18 24.58 3.97 -2.84
N GLY A 19 25.35 3.01 -3.35
CA GLY A 19 26.31 2.24 -2.55
C GLY A 19 25.66 1.20 -1.62
N VAL A 20 24.37 0.90 -1.81
CA VAL A 20 23.63 -0.07 -0.99
C VAL A 20 23.92 -1.48 -1.50
N LYS A 21 24.69 -2.24 -0.72
CA LYS A 21 25.25 -3.54 -1.13
C LYS A 21 24.28 -4.73 -0.97
N ALA A 22 23.18 -4.57 -0.22
CA ALA A 22 22.26 -5.67 0.08
C ALA A 22 20.81 -5.32 -0.31
N PHE A 23 20.17 -6.22 -1.05
CA PHE A 23 18.75 -6.18 -1.41
C PHE A 23 17.90 -6.69 -0.22
N ALA A 24 18.08 -6.08 0.95
CA ALA A 24 17.44 -6.48 2.20
C ALA A 24 16.35 -5.48 2.59
N GLY A 25 15.37 -5.91 3.39
CA GLY A 25 14.21 -5.10 3.79
C GLY A 25 14.49 -3.70 4.31
N SER A 26 15.67 -3.49 4.92
CA SER A 26 16.15 -2.21 5.43
C SER A 26 16.29 -1.09 4.38
N LEU A 27 16.17 -1.41 3.10
CA LEU A 27 16.42 -0.49 2.01
C LEU A 27 15.34 0.61 1.89
N LEU A 28 14.14 0.37 2.43
CA LEU A 28 13.11 1.39 2.55
C LEU A 28 13.39 2.39 3.67
N ASP A 29 14.24 2.03 4.64
CA ASP A 29 14.64 2.91 5.74
C ASP A 29 15.72 3.92 5.28
N GLU A 30 16.51 3.56 4.27
CA GLU A 30 17.58 4.39 3.72
C GLU A 30 17.10 5.40 2.66
N ILE A 31 15.85 5.27 2.20
CA ILE A 31 15.29 6.13 1.15
C ILE A 31 14.17 6.98 1.74
N PRO A 32 14.27 8.32 1.69
CA PRO A 32 13.19 9.17 2.10
C PRO A 32 11.91 8.81 1.35
N VAL A 33 10.81 8.62 2.08
CA VAL A 33 9.51 8.23 1.51
C VAL A 33 8.96 9.27 0.51
N SER A 34 9.49 10.51 0.55
CA SER A 34 9.24 11.55 -0.44
C SER A 34 9.94 11.34 -1.79
N ASN A 35 10.92 10.43 -1.87
CA ASN A 35 11.63 10.14 -3.11
C ASN A 35 10.72 9.29 -4.03
N PRO A 36 10.48 9.71 -5.28
CA PRO A 36 9.68 8.92 -6.23
C PRO A 36 10.14 7.47 -6.39
N ARG A 37 11.45 7.20 -6.24
CA ARG A 37 12.02 5.85 -6.32
C ARG A 37 11.62 4.95 -5.15
N TRP A 38 11.22 5.52 -4.01
CA TRP A 38 10.68 4.76 -2.89
C TRP A 38 9.46 3.94 -3.32
N PHE A 39 8.54 4.54 -4.07
CA PHE A 39 7.34 3.86 -4.57
C PHE A 39 7.66 2.78 -5.61
N GLU A 40 8.72 2.95 -6.42
CA GLU A 40 9.15 1.91 -7.36
C GLU A 40 9.68 0.68 -6.60
N ILE A 41 10.47 0.91 -5.56
CA ILE A 41 11.04 -0.14 -4.70
C ILE A 41 9.96 -0.82 -3.89
N ALA A 42 9.05 -0.05 -3.28
CA ALA A 42 7.90 -0.59 -2.56
C ALA A 42 7.10 -1.53 -3.49
N ASN A 43 6.72 -1.06 -4.68
CA ASN A 43 5.97 -1.87 -5.64
C ASN A 43 6.67 -3.17 -6.05
N ALA A 44 8.00 -3.14 -6.24
CA ALA A 44 8.76 -4.35 -6.56
C ALA A 44 8.82 -5.35 -5.40
N ASN A 45 8.72 -4.87 -4.16
CA ASN A 45 8.82 -5.68 -2.95
C ASN A 45 7.47 -6.10 -2.36
N LEU A 46 6.35 -5.61 -2.90
CA LEU A 46 5.00 -6.01 -2.47
C LEU A 46 4.74 -7.52 -2.59
N PHE A 47 5.44 -8.18 -3.51
CA PHE A 47 5.39 -9.63 -3.77
C PHE A 47 6.59 -10.40 -3.23
N SER A 48 7.48 -9.74 -2.49
CA SER A 48 8.61 -10.43 -1.89
C SER A 48 8.10 -11.50 -0.91
N LYS A 49 8.82 -12.62 -0.80
CA LYS A 49 8.55 -13.63 0.24
C LYS A 49 8.90 -13.10 1.63
N GLU A 50 9.62 -11.99 1.69
CA GLU A 50 10.07 -11.33 2.91
C GLU A 50 8.95 -10.51 3.53
N LEU A 51 8.18 -11.14 4.44
CA LEU A 51 7.05 -10.50 5.12
C LEU A 51 7.45 -9.20 5.84
N ALA A 52 8.65 -9.15 6.41
CA ALA A 52 9.17 -7.96 7.09
C ALA A 52 9.20 -6.74 6.17
N VAL A 53 9.56 -6.92 4.89
CA VAL A 53 9.61 -5.82 3.90
C VAL A 53 8.22 -5.34 3.56
N ARG A 54 7.28 -6.28 3.40
CA ARG A 54 5.88 -5.96 3.15
C ARG A 54 5.28 -5.18 4.33
N ASP A 55 5.58 -5.59 5.56
CA ASP A 55 5.13 -4.90 6.76
C ASP A 55 5.74 -3.50 6.89
N GLN A 56 7.02 -3.33 6.52
CA GLN A 56 7.66 -2.02 6.46
C GLN A 56 6.99 -1.10 5.43
N ILE A 57 6.68 -1.60 4.22
CA ILE A 57 5.95 -0.83 3.20
C ILE A 57 4.59 -0.39 3.76
N LEU A 58 3.84 -1.33 4.35
CA LEU A 58 2.51 -1.04 4.89
C LEU A 58 2.58 0.03 6.00
N LYS A 59 3.49 -0.12 6.96
CA LYS A 59 3.73 0.88 8.01
C LYS A 59 4.11 2.24 7.45
N ALA A 60 4.98 2.28 6.44
CA ALA A 60 5.41 3.53 5.81
C ALA A 60 4.25 4.24 5.09
N VAL A 61 3.41 3.52 4.33
CA VAL A 61 2.26 4.15 3.65
C VAL A 61 1.18 4.62 4.63
N MET A 62 1.06 3.94 5.79
CA MET A 62 0.15 4.32 6.87
C MET A 62 0.70 5.44 7.76
N SER A 63 1.98 5.79 7.63
CA SER A 63 2.63 6.79 8.49
C SER A 63 2.05 8.19 8.24
N LYS A 64 1.82 8.91 9.35
CA LYS A 64 1.43 10.33 9.31
C LYS A 64 2.52 11.12 8.56
N GLY A 65 2.12 11.98 7.64
CA GLY A 65 3.01 12.82 6.83
C GLY A 65 3.26 12.32 5.41
N LEU A 66 3.24 11.02 5.12
CA LEU A 66 3.30 10.56 3.73
C LEU A 66 1.92 10.69 3.08
N ILE A 67 0.93 10.00 3.65
CA ILE A 67 -0.44 9.96 3.12
C ILE A 67 -1.09 11.35 3.03
N ASP A 68 -0.68 12.27 3.90
CA ASP A 68 -1.25 13.61 3.95
C ASP A 68 -0.83 14.47 2.75
N LYS A 69 0.26 14.12 2.04
CA LYS A 69 0.75 14.82 0.85
C LYS A 69 -0.11 14.48 -0.37
N PRO A 70 -0.85 15.43 -0.97
CA PRO A 70 -1.74 15.13 -2.10
C PRO A 70 -1.03 14.51 -3.31
N SER A 71 0.23 14.91 -3.55
CA SER A 71 1.03 14.42 -4.69
C SER A 71 1.40 12.93 -4.64
N VAL A 72 1.30 12.28 -3.46
CA VAL A 72 1.62 10.85 -3.31
C VAL A 72 0.39 9.98 -3.06
N ARG A 73 -0.77 10.55 -2.69
CA ARG A 73 -2.02 9.79 -2.48
C ARG A 73 -2.36 8.85 -3.65
N PRO A 74 -2.27 9.27 -4.93
CA PRO A 74 -2.56 8.38 -6.06
C PRO A 74 -1.62 7.16 -6.13
N LYS A 75 -0.42 7.23 -5.54
CA LYS A 75 0.53 6.12 -5.47
C LYS A 75 0.30 5.22 -4.25
N ILE A 76 -0.31 5.75 -3.18
CA ILE A 76 -0.57 4.99 -1.94
C ILE A 76 -1.82 4.13 -2.07
N ILE A 77 -2.90 4.65 -2.66
CA ILE A 77 -4.16 3.91 -2.75
C ILE A 77 -3.97 2.53 -3.40
N PRO A 78 -3.27 2.38 -4.55
CA PRO A 78 -3.03 1.06 -5.14
C PRO A 78 -2.22 0.11 -4.25
N ILE A 79 -1.30 0.64 -3.43
CA ILE A 79 -0.51 -0.17 -2.50
C ILE A 79 -1.41 -0.74 -1.40
N VAL A 80 -2.25 0.10 -0.79
CA VAL A 80 -3.19 -0.32 0.27
C VAL A 80 -4.21 -1.32 -0.27
N VAL A 81 -4.77 -1.07 -1.45
CA VAL A 81 -5.67 -2.02 -2.13
C VAL A 81 -4.98 -3.36 -2.40
N ARG A 82 -3.70 -3.35 -2.79
CA ARG A 82 -2.94 -4.59 -2.98
C ARG A 82 -2.74 -5.35 -1.66
N PHE A 83 -2.52 -4.66 -0.54
CA PHE A 83 -2.52 -5.31 0.77
C PHE A 83 -3.87 -5.94 1.13
N LEU A 84 -5.00 -5.30 0.81
CA LEU A 84 -6.32 -5.94 0.96
C LEU A 84 -6.48 -7.20 0.10
N LYS A 85 -5.91 -7.22 -1.10
CA LYS A 85 -6.07 -8.34 -2.03
C LYS A 85 -5.16 -9.53 -1.70
N GLU A 86 -3.89 -9.26 -1.39
CA GLU A 86 -2.80 -10.25 -1.37
C GLU A 86 -2.04 -10.27 -0.04
N GLY A 87 -2.45 -9.45 0.93
CA GLY A 87 -1.87 -9.38 2.27
C GLY A 87 -2.06 -10.66 3.07
N THR A 88 -1.18 -10.87 4.06
CA THR A 88 -1.49 -11.77 5.19
C THR A 88 -2.75 -11.28 5.92
N VAL A 89 -3.34 -12.12 6.78
CA VAL A 89 -4.53 -11.72 7.56
C VAL A 89 -4.28 -10.40 8.31
N GLU A 90 -3.15 -10.28 9.00
CA GLU A 90 -2.83 -9.06 9.77
C GLU A 90 -2.57 -7.84 8.88
N GLN A 91 -1.98 -8.03 7.70
CA GLN A 91 -1.81 -6.96 6.72
C GLN A 91 -3.15 -6.48 6.16
N ARG A 92 -4.09 -7.41 5.89
CA ARG A 92 -5.44 -7.06 5.43
C ARG A 92 -6.23 -6.32 6.49
N ARG A 93 -6.16 -6.76 7.75
CA ARG A 93 -6.75 -6.05 8.91
C ARG A 93 -6.21 -4.63 9.03
N SER A 94 -4.89 -4.49 9.01
CA SER A 94 -4.23 -3.18 9.07
C SER A 94 -4.64 -2.26 7.91
N ALA A 95 -4.74 -2.81 6.70
CA ALA A 95 -5.14 -2.05 5.52
C ALA A 95 -6.61 -1.59 5.59
N VAL A 96 -7.54 -2.46 6.00
CA VAL A 96 -8.97 -2.10 6.10
C VAL A 96 -9.21 -1.09 7.22
N ASP A 97 -8.52 -1.22 8.35
CA ASP A 97 -8.60 -0.26 9.46
C ASP A 97 -8.05 1.10 9.06
N PHE A 98 -6.96 1.11 8.29
CA PHE A 98 -6.40 2.34 7.76
C PHE A 98 -7.38 3.07 6.86
N ILE A 99 -8.04 2.34 5.94
CA ILE A 99 -9.08 2.90 5.06
C ILE A 99 -10.23 3.49 5.89
N LEU A 100 -10.72 2.74 6.89
CA LEU A 100 -11.77 3.21 7.80
C LEU A 100 -11.38 4.48 8.56
N SER A 101 -10.12 4.60 8.95
CA SER A 101 -9.61 5.75 9.71
C SER A 101 -9.40 7.02 8.87
N ARG A 102 -9.41 6.93 7.52
CA ARG A 102 -9.06 8.02 6.60
C ARG A 102 -10.12 8.25 5.51
N PRO A 103 -11.38 8.56 5.87
CA PRO A 103 -12.44 8.84 4.90
C PRO A 103 -12.18 10.12 4.09
N ASP A 104 -11.24 10.97 4.52
CA ASP A 104 -10.77 12.15 3.80
C ASP A 104 -9.92 11.82 2.56
N ILE A 105 -9.45 10.57 2.45
CA ILE A 105 -8.52 10.12 1.41
C ILE A 105 -9.08 8.92 0.65
N PHE A 106 -9.73 7.99 1.35
CA PHE A 106 -10.33 6.82 0.74
C PHE A 106 -11.82 7.07 0.54
N THR A 107 -12.16 7.43 -0.69
CA THR A 107 -13.49 7.91 -1.08
C THR A 107 -14.17 6.93 -2.04
N ALA A 108 -15.50 7.02 -2.12
CA ALA A 108 -16.35 6.13 -2.90
C ALA A 108 -16.18 6.27 -4.44
N ASP A 109 -15.54 7.34 -4.91
CA ASP A 109 -15.23 7.59 -6.32
C ASP A 109 -14.01 6.78 -6.81
N ASN A 110 -13.32 6.08 -5.93
CA ASN A 110 -12.19 5.22 -6.29
C ASN A 110 -12.68 3.79 -6.63
N ASP A 111 -12.98 3.54 -7.89
CA ASP A 111 -13.48 2.23 -8.38
C ASP A 111 -12.60 1.05 -7.95
N LEU A 112 -11.28 1.22 -7.97
CA LEU A 112 -10.32 0.19 -7.57
C LEU A 112 -10.50 -0.20 -6.09
N LEU A 113 -10.63 0.80 -5.22
CA LEU A 113 -10.87 0.60 -3.80
C LEU A 113 -12.25 -0.04 -3.56
N VAL A 114 -13.31 0.51 -4.15
CA VAL A 114 -14.68 0.02 -3.97
C VAL A 114 -14.81 -1.43 -4.45
N GLY A 115 -14.23 -1.75 -5.61
CA GLY A 115 -14.18 -3.11 -6.12
C GLY A 115 -13.50 -4.07 -5.15
N GLN A 116 -12.36 -3.68 -4.57
CA GLN A 116 -11.66 -4.53 -3.63
C GLN A 116 -12.39 -4.67 -2.29
N LEU A 117 -13.02 -3.61 -1.78
CA LEU A 117 -13.83 -3.69 -0.56
C LEU A 117 -15.02 -4.65 -0.73
N ASN A 118 -15.70 -4.61 -1.88
CA ASN A 118 -16.77 -5.56 -2.20
C ASN A 118 -16.28 -7.02 -2.22
N VAL A 119 -15.06 -7.27 -2.71
CA VAL A 119 -14.44 -8.60 -2.63
C VAL A 119 -14.16 -8.97 -1.16
N SER A 120 -13.65 -8.02 -0.37
CA SER A 120 -13.34 -8.22 1.06
C SER A 120 -14.56 -8.51 1.94
N LEU A 121 -15.80 -8.24 1.49
CA LEU A 121 -17.03 -8.67 2.18
C LEU A 121 -17.10 -10.20 2.34
N ARG A 122 -16.40 -10.94 1.48
CA ARG A 122 -16.33 -12.42 1.49
C ARG A 122 -15.00 -12.92 2.08
N ASP A 123 -14.24 -12.07 2.75
CA ASP A 123 -13.00 -12.48 3.41
C ASP A 123 -13.31 -13.52 4.50
N ARG A 124 -12.41 -14.49 4.66
CA ARG A 124 -12.53 -15.51 5.72
C ARG A 124 -12.26 -14.91 7.10
N ASP A 125 -11.55 -13.80 7.15
CA ASP A 125 -11.34 -13.06 8.38
C ASP A 125 -12.53 -12.14 8.67
N HIS A 126 -13.21 -12.39 9.78
CA HIS A 126 -14.42 -11.65 10.18
C HIS A 126 -14.15 -10.15 10.38
N HIS A 127 -12.97 -9.76 10.86
CA HIS A 127 -12.63 -8.35 11.04
C HIS A 127 -12.54 -7.64 9.69
N VAL A 128 -11.86 -8.25 8.71
CA VAL A 128 -11.77 -7.71 7.35
C VAL A 128 -13.15 -7.60 6.71
N ALA A 129 -13.97 -8.65 6.80
CA ALA A 129 -15.31 -8.66 6.21
C ALA A 129 -16.23 -7.61 6.83
N ASN A 130 -16.31 -7.54 8.15
CA ASN A 130 -17.17 -6.59 8.86
C ASN A 130 -16.74 -5.14 8.62
N THR A 131 -15.43 -4.87 8.63
CA THR A 131 -14.91 -3.52 8.39
C THR A 131 -15.14 -3.09 6.94
N ALA A 132 -14.99 -4.01 5.99
CA ALA A 132 -15.34 -3.74 4.59
C ALA A 132 -16.84 -3.45 4.43
N GLU A 133 -17.73 -4.16 5.14
CA GLU A 133 -19.17 -3.90 5.11
C GLU A 133 -19.50 -2.49 5.62
N ILE A 134 -18.90 -2.08 6.74
CA ILE A 134 -19.05 -0.71 7.29
C ILE A 134 -18.61 0.33 6.25
N LEU A 135 -17.47 0.10 5.60
CA LEU A 135 -16.93 1.01 4.58
C LEU A 135 -17.84 1.11 3.34
N VAL A 136 -18.33 -0.02 2.82
CA VAL A 136 -19.24 -0.04 1.66
C VAL A 136 -20.54 0.69 1.98
N LYS A 137 -21.14 0.46 3.15
CA LYS A 137 -22.34 1.18 3.59
C LYS A 137 -22.10 2.69 3.67
N LYS A 138 -20.98 3.10 4.27
CA LYS A 138 -20.57 4.52 4.32
C LYS A 138 -20.42 5.12 2.92
N PHE A 139 -19.82 4.39 1.99
CA PHE A 139 -19.61 4.86 0.61
C PHE A 139 -20.91 4.98 -0.18
N HIS A 140 -21.92 4.17 0.13
CA HIS A 140 -23.26 4.27 -0.47
C HIS A 140 -24.18 5.26 0.26
N GLY A 141 -23.70 5.96 1.29
CA GLY A 141 -24.51 6.89 2.09
C GLY A 141 -25.51 6.20 3.02
N GLU A 142 -25.37 4.90 3.23
CA GLU A 142 -26.21 4.12 4.14
C GLU A 142 -25.70 4.29 5.57
N HIS A 143 -26.13 5.35 6.24
CA HIS A 143 -25.95 5.53 7.67
C HIS A 143 -27.13 4.90 8.42
N ARG A 144 -26.89 3.77 9.09
CA ARG A 144 -27.77 3.26 10.15
C ARG A 144 -27.14 3.54 11.50
#